data_AF-A0A967GW35-F1
#
_entry.id   AF-A0A967GW35-F1
#
_cell.length_a   1.000
_cell.length_b   1.000
_cell.length_c   1.000
_cell.angle_alpha   90.00
_cell.angle_beta   90.00
_cell.angle_gamma   90.00
#
_symmetry.space_group_name_H-M   'P 1'
#
loop_
_entity.id
_entity.type
_entity.pdbx_description
1 polymer ?
#
loop_
_entity_poly.entity_id
_entity_poly.type
_entity_poly.pdbx_seq_one_letter_code
_entity_poly.pdbx_strand_id
1 'polypeptide(L)'
;MRVGALDAVIVYEVNYQLQEKHLEFFPIQHEGARAVQPFSVRKDSERRQLAGRLLAFLQKHRDRFEDSGFTWLGDQPPVKSSELEIPPWLKKPAEK
;
A
#
# COMPACT_ATOMS: atom_id res chain seq x y z
N MET A 1 14.47 -5.69 12.57
CA MET A 1 15.79 -5.07 12.39
C MET A 1 16.59 -5.23 13.68
N ARG A 2 17.90 -5.47 13.63
CA ARG A 2 18.75 -5.49 14.83
C ARG A 2 19.30 -4.08 15.05
N VAL A 3 19.14 -3.55 16.27
CA VAL A 3 19.60 -2.20 16.66
C VAL A 3 21.13 -2.23 16.85
N GLY A 4 21.84 -1.14 16.47
CA GLY A 4 23.26 -0.94 16.80
C GLY A 4 24.23 -0.63 15.64
N ALA A 5 23.83 -0.78 14.38
CA ALA A 5 24.68 -0.49 13.21
C ALA A 5 24.01 0.39 12.14
N LEU A 6 22.81 0.89 12.42
CA LEU A 6 21.97 1.60 11.46
C LEU A 6 21.49 2.90 12.11
N ASP A 7 21.84 4.04 11.51
CA ASP A 7 21.45 5.37 12.03
C ASP A 7 20.00 5.72 11.69
N ALA A 8 19.53 5.35 10.49
CA ALA A 8 18.16 5.60 10.04
C ALA A 8 17.75 4.62 8.93
N VAL A 9 16.45 4.44 8.74
CA VAL A 9 15.88 3.57 7.71
C VAL A 9 14.48 4.01 7.33
N ILE A 10 14.12 3.84 6.06
CA ILE A 10 12.76 4.05 5.57
C ILE A 10 12.01 2.72 5.64
N VAL A 11 10.95 2.69 6.44
CA VAL A 11 10.07 1.52 6.60
C VAL A 11 8.61 1.94 6.61
N TYR A 12 7.71 0.99 6.39
CA TYR A 12 6.29 1.21 6.64
C TYR A 12 6.01 1.25 8.14
N GLU A 13 4.99 2.02 8.52
CA GLU A 13 4.55 2.16 9.91
C GLU A 13 4.21 0.81 10.56
N VAL A 14 3.55 -0.09 9.82
CA VAL A 14 3.23 -1.45 10.28
C VAL A 14 4.46 -2.28 10.65
N ASN A 15 5.63 -2.00 10.06
CA ASN A 15 6.89 -2.66 10.41
C ASN A 15 7.51 -2.07 11.69
N TYR A 16 7.30 -0.78 11.93
CA TYR A 16 7.76 -0.09 13.13
C TYR A 16 7.00 -0.55 14.38
N GLN A 17 5.68 -0.72 14.28
CA GLN A 17 4.81 -1.13 15.41
C GLN A 17 5.32 -2.41 16.12
N LEU A 18 5.97 -3.32 15.40
CA LEU A 18 6.55 -4.54 15.95
C LEU A 18 7.75 -4.30 16.89
N GLN A 19 8.34 -3.11 16.89
CA GLN A 19 9.59 -2.74 17.59
C GLN A 19 9.51 -1.35 18.24
N GLU A 20 8.30 -0.83 18.47
CA GLU A 20 8.04 0.53 18.97
C GLU A 20 8.82 0.88 20.25
N LYS A 21 9.08 -0.10 21.12
CA LYS A 21 9.85 0.09 22.36
C LYS A 21 11.34 0.41 22.15
N HIS A 22 11.86 0.22 20.94
CA HIS A 22 13.29 0.24 20.65
C HIS A 22 13.69 1.20 19.54
N LEU A 23 12.72 1.82 18.88
CA LEU A 23 12.94 2.68 17.72
C LEU A 23 12.16 3.98 17.90
N GLU A 24 12.64 5.05 17.29
CA GLU A 24 11.89 6.30 17.13
C GLU A 24 11.33 6.36 15.71
N PHE A 25 10.07 6.78 15.56
CA PHE A 25 9.41 6.88 14.26
C PHE A 25 9.23 8.34 13.86
N PHE A 26 9.79 8.70 12.70
CA PHE A 26 9.63 10.01 12.10
C PHE A 26 8.78 9.90 10.82
N PRO A 27 7.53 10.38 10.82
CA PRO A 27 6.68 10.34 9.64
C PRO A 27 7.22 11.26 8.54
N ILE A 28 7.35 10.72 7.33
CA ILE A 28 7.74 11.52 6.16
C ILE A 28 6.50 12.28 5.66
N GLN A 29 6.46 13.59 5.87
CA GLN A 29 5.37 14.46 5.42
C GLN A 29 5.50 14.79 3.94
N HIS A 30 5.23 13.82 3.09
CA HIS A 30 5.25 13.98 1.63
C HIS A 30 4.14 13.13 1.00
N GLU A 31 3.49 13.64 -0.05
CA GLU A 31 2.41 12.91 -0.74
C GLU A 31 2.89 11.57 -1.31
N GLY A 32 4.11 11.53 -1.84
CA GLY A 32 4.77 10.31 -2.33
C GLY A 32 5.24 9.34 -1.24
N ALA A 33 5.16 9.71 0.05
CA ALA A 33 5.45 8.78 1.15
C ALA A 33 4.24 7.92 1.53
N ARG A 34 3.06 8.20 0.97
CA ARG A 34 1.85 7.39 1.17
C ARG A 34 1.91 6.12 0.33
N ALA A 35 2.01 4.98 1.01
CA ALA A 35 2.01 3.68 0.36
C ALA A 35 0.58 3.12 0.29
N VAL A 36 -0.06 3.29 -0.86
CA VAL A 36 -1.37 2.69 -1.14
C VAL A 36 -1.16 1.36 -1.86
N GLN A 37 -1.75 0.28 -1.35
CA GLN A 37 -1.72 -1.03 -1.99
C GLN A 37 -3.03 -1.27 -2.77
N PRO A 38 -3.04 -1.06 -4.10
CA PRO A 38 -4.24 -1.29 -4.90
C PRO A 38 -4.51 -2.78 -5.11
N PHE A 39 -5.78 -3.15 -5.21
CA PHE A 39 -6.23 -4.43 -5.74
C PHE A 39 -6.93 -4.20 -7.08
N SER A 40 -6.58 -4.98 -8.11
CA SER A 40 -7.23 -4.88 -9.42
C SER A 40 -7.44 -6.25 -10.05
N VAL A 41 -8.50 -6.37 -10.84
CA VAL A 41 -8.76 -7.56 -11.67
C VAL A 41 -8.53 -7.16 -13.12
N ARG A 42 -7.61 -7.84 -13.80
CA ARG A 42 -7.30 -7.58 -15.20
C ARG A 42 -8.52 -7.86 -16.08
N LYS A 43 -8.78 -7.00 -17.07
CA LYS A 43 -9.93 -7.13 -18.00
C LYS A 43 -9.98 -8.47 -18.72
N ASP A 44 -8.83 -8.99 -19.11
CA ASP A 44 -8.63 -10.23 -19.86
C ASP A 44 -8.21 -11.41 -18.96
N SER A 45 -8.36 -11.28 -17.64
CA SER A 45 -8.05 -12.40 -16.72
C SER A 45 -9.00 -13.58 -16.98
N GLU A 46 -8.42 -14.74 -17.31
CA GLU A 46 -9.14 -16.02 -17.43
C GLU A 46 -9.82 -16.43 -16.12
N ARG A 47 -9.31 -15.95 -14.98
CA ARG A 47 -9.80 -16.29 -13.63
C ARG A 47 -10.43 -15.09 -12.92
N ARG A 48 -11.01 -14.13 -13.67
CA ARG A 48 -11.61 -12.90 -13.13
C ARG A 48 -12.61 -13.13 -11.98
N GLN A 49 -13.40 -14.21 -12.06
CA GLN A 49 -14.39 -14.55 -11.03
C GLN A 49 -13.75 -15.00 -9.72
N LEU A 50 -12.61 -15.72 -9.78
CA LEU A 50 -11.85 -16.09 -8.59
C LEU A 50 -11.25 -14.84 -7.92
N ALA A 51 -10.66 -13.95 -8.72
CA ALA A 51 -10.12 -12.69 -8.22
C ALA A 51 -11.22 -11.79 -7.61
N GLY A 52 -12.41 -11.76 -8.21
CA GLY A 52 -13.58 -11.06 -7.65
C GLY A 52 -14.03 -11.64 -6.31
N ARG A 53 -14.06 -12.97 -6.16
CA ARG A 53 -14.35 -13.61 -4.86
C ARG A 53 -13.29 -13.33 -3.81
N LEU A 54 -12.01 -13.27 -4.21
CA LEU A 54 -10.93 -12.87 -3.32
C LEU A 54 -11.15 -11.42 -2.84
N LEU A 55 -11.43 -10.48 -3.74
CA LEU A 55 -11.73 -9.09 -3.37
C LEU A 55 -12.90 -9.01 -2.38
N ALA A 56 -14.01 -9.70 -2.66
CA ALA A 56 -15.17 -9.74 -1.78
C ALA A 56 -14.81 -10.32 -0.40
N PHE A 57 -13.96 -11.34 -0.35
CA PHE A 57 -13.45 -11.90 0.89
C PHE A 57 -12.61 -10.88 1.67
N LEU A 58 -11.67 -10.20 1.02
CA LEU A 58 -10.84 -9.17 1.65
C LEU A 58 -11.69 -8.00 2.19
N GLN A 59 -12.69 -7.55 1.44
CA GLN A 59 -13.62 -6.49 1.86
C GLN A 59 -14.44 -6.90 3.10
N LYS A 60 -14.93 -8.15 3.14
CA LYS A 60 -15.67 -8.68 4.29
C LYS A 60 -14.80 -8.81 5.55
N HIS A 61 -13.48 -8.98 5.37
CA HIS A 61 -12.50 -9.17 6.43
C HIS A 61 -11.54 -7.98 6.56
N ARG A 62 -12.04 -6.75 6.37
CA ARG A 62 -11.25 -5.52 6.47
C ARG A 62 -10.68 -5.30 7.88
N ASP A 63 -11.39 -5.77 8.89
CA ASP A 63 -11.00 -5.75 10.31
C ASP A 63 -9.59 -6.31 10.50
N ARG A 64 -9.25 -7.41 9.83
CA ARG A 64 -7.92 -8.01 9.92
C ARG A 64 -6.80 -7.12 9.37
N PHE A 65 -7.08 -6.29 8.37
CA PHE A 65 -6.12 -5.32 7.85
C PHE A 65 -5.91 -4.18 8.84
N GLU A 66 -7.00 -3.68 9.41
CA GLU A 66 -6.98 -2.60 10.41
C GLU A 66 -6.27 -3.04 11.69
N ASP A 67 -6.55 -4.25 12.18
CA ASP A 67 -5.87 -4.86 13.33
C ASP A 67 -4.35 -5.05 13.11
N SER A 68 -3.94 -5.18 11.84
CA SER A 68 -2.52 -5.29 11.46
C SER A 68 -1.85 -3.93 11.27
N GLY A 69 -2.54 -2.83 11.56
CA GLY A 69 -2.03 -1.46 11.47
C GLY A 69 -2.22 -0.79 10.11
N PHE A 70 -2.97 -1.39 9.17
CA PHE A 70 -3.28 -0.74 7.89
C PHE A 70 -4.51 0.16 8.01
N THR A 71 -4.58 1.19 7.17
CA THR A 71 -5.82 1.97 6.97
C THR A 71 -6.58 1.45 5.75
N TRP A 72 -7.87 1.14 5.91
CA TRP A 72 -8.71 0.71 4.80
C TRP A 72 -9.21 1.90 3.96
N LEU A 73 -9.02 1.85 2.63
CA LEU A 73 -9.47 2.88 1.69
C LEU A 73 -10.59 2.41 0.73
N GLY A 74 -11.07 1.18 0.90
CA GLY A 74 -11.83 0.43 -0.11
C GLY A 74 -13.30 0.82 -0.33
N ASP A 75 -13.77 1.91 0.27
CA ASP A 75 -15.14 2.44 0.03
C ASP A 75 -15.21 3.39 -1.17
N GLN A 76 -14.08 3.58 -1.88
CA GLN A 76 -14.00 4.40 -3.09
C GLN A 76 -14.46 3.62 -4.33
N PRO A 77 -15.07 4.30 -5.32
CA PRO A 77 -15.42 3.66 -6.59
C PRO A 77 -14.15 3.13 -7.29
N PRO A 78 -14.23 1.99 -8.00
CA PRO A 78 -13.11 1.46 -8.77
C PRO A 78 -12.62 2.46 -9.81
N VAL A 79 -11.32 2.76 -9.79
CA VAL A 79 -10.67 3.62 -10.79
C VAL A 79 -10.05 2.75 -11.88
N LYS A 80 -10.27 3.08 -13.15
CA LYS A 80 -9.60 2.37 -14.24
C LYS A 80 -8.12 2.73 -14.23
N SER A 81 -7.25 1.75 -14.52
CA SER A 81 -5.81 1.99 -14.58
C SER A 81 -5.41 3.09 -15.57
N SER A 82 -6.19 3.30 -16.64
CA SER A 82 -5.98 4.37 -17.62
C SER A 82 -6.36 5.77 -17.12
N GLU A 83 -7.12 5.85 -16.03
CA GLU A 83 -7.63 7.10 -15.43
C GLU A 83 -6.83 7.48 -14.18
N LEU A 84 -5.80 6.71 -13.81
CA LEU A 84 -4.93 7.02 -12.67
C LEU A 84 -4.04 8.22 -12.99
N GLU A 85 -4.11 9.25 -12.15
CA GLU A 85 -3.19 10.37 -12.20
C GLU A 85 -1.82 9.93 -11.72
N ILE A 86 -0.83 9.94 -12.62
CA ILE A 86 0.56 9.63 -12.28
C ILE A 86 1.27 10.92 -11.92
N PRO A 87 1.77 11.06 -10.67
CA PRO A 87 2.47 12.26 -10.27
C PRO A 87 3.75 12.51 -11.08
N PRO A 88 4.18 13.77 -11.27
CA PRO A 88 5.32 14.11 -12.12
C PRO A 88 6.60 13.33 -11.82
N TRP A 89 6.89 13.07 -10.53
CA TRP A 89 8.10 12.35 -10.10
C TRP A 89 8.04 10.83 -10.31
N LEU A 90 6.88 10.26 -10.68
CA LEU A 90 6.72 8.84 -11.04
C LEU A 90 6.58 8.61 -12.54
N LYS A 91 6.49 9.67 -13.35
CA LYS A 91 6.46 9.54 -14.80
C LYS A 91 7.83 9.02 -15.27
N LYS A 92 7.83 7.99 -16.12
CA LYS A 92 9.08 7.52 -16.75
C LYS A 92 9.74 8.71 -17.46
N PRO A 93 11.07 8.91 -17.30
CA PRO A 93 11.78 9.85 -18.15
C PRO A 93 11.62 9.41 -19.60
N ALA A 94 11.52 10.38 -20.53
CA ALA A 94 11.44 10.08 -21.95
C ALA A 94 12.63 9.19 -22.35
N GLU A 95 12.36 8.10 -23.08
CA GLU A 95 13.42 7.30 -23.70
C GLU A 95 14.24 8.23 -24.60
N LYS A 96 15.56 8.26 -24.38
CA LYS A 96 16.50 9.05 -25.17
C LYS A 96 16.68 8.46 -26.57
#